data_AF-S5TJP0-F1
#
_entry.id   AF-S5TJP0-F1
#
_cell.length_a   1.000
_cell.length_b   1.000
_cell.length_c   1.000
_cell.angle_alpha   90.00
_cell.angle_beta   90.00
_cell.angle_gamma   90.00
#
_symmetry.space_group_name_H-M   'P 1'
#
loop_
_entity.id
_entity.type
_entity.pdbx_description
1 polymer ?
#
loop_
_entity_poly.entity_id
_entity_poly.type
_entity_poly.pdbx_seq_one_letter_code
_entity_poly.pdbx_strand_id
1 'polypeptide(L)'
;MEKIPANVLRAATVALLVMSALVIVVGYPSIPDPMPVHYAGADPSTVQDRSWWSALFLPVLGGVALVLSVLLCTDARRSTDPQPVRDGRGVAVPYSPAMARRQREQIEAVNLGWSWLALGFAVGVAYAGPVAVLPALAPASRLSLPVIVVATFLGLLKMLNLVVATGRRVRAEAEPDLEEVQRAEALGEEKKVFRLGAFYYNRLDPMPIVKARRQPDAMEFNYAHGPGRRFLWSLLAVFVVVAAVVVIPTFTTM
;
A
#
# COMPACT_ATOMS: atom_id res chain seq x y z
N MET A 1 25.74 -1.10 2.02
CA MET A 1 24.69 -0.23 2.61
C MET A 1 23.65 -1.12 3.25
N GLU A 2 23.51 -1.03 4.58
CA GLU A 2 22.49 -1.75 5.34
C GLU A 2 21.10 -1.32 4.85
N LYS A 3 20.22 -2.29 4.59
CA LYS A 3 18.86 -2.01 4.10
C LYS A 3 18.03 -1.52 5.28
N ILE A 4 17.57 -0.26 5.25
CA ILE A 4 16.60 0.24 6.22
C ILE A 4 15.35 -0.67 6.16
N PRO A 5 14.94 -1.30 7.26
CA PRO A 5 13.85 -2.25 7.23
C PRO A 5 12.50 -1.51 7.23
N ALA A 6 11.48 -2.10 6.61
CA ALA A 6 10.17 -1.46 6.41
C ALA A 6 9.47 -1.05 7.72
N ASN A 7 9.70 -1.79 8.82
CA ASN A 7 9.18 -1.46 10.14
C ASN A 7 9.76 -0.16 10.70
N VAL A 8 11.01 0.17 10.41
CA VAL A 8 11.62 1.46 10.83
C VAL A 8 10.95 2.62 10.11
N LEU A 9 10.72 2.50 8.80
CA LEU A 9 10.01 3.54 8.04
C LEU A 9 8.59 3.74 8.55
N ARG A 10 7.88 2.65 8.86
CA ARG A 10 6.53 2.72 9.43
C ARG A 10 6.51 3.33 10.82
N ALA A 11 7.49 3.01 11.68
CA ALA A 11 7.63 3.63 12.99
C ALA A 11 7.87 5.14 12.87
N ALA A 12 8.72 5.56 11.93
CA ALA A 12 8.92 6.97 11.61
C ALA A 12 7.63 7.64 11.10
N THR A 13 6.86 6.97 10.24
CA THR A 13 5.54 7.43 9.80
C THR A 13 4.59 7.65 10.97
N VAL A 14 4.46 6.67 11.87
CA VAL A 14 3.62 6.79 13.07
C VAL A 14 4.07 7.96 13.94
N ALA A 15 5.38 8.05 14.23
CA ALA A 15 5.92 9.12 15.03
C ALA A 15 5.60 10.51 14.45
N LEU A 16 5.76 10.70 13.14
CA LEU A 16 5.45 11.96 12.47
C LEU A 16 3.95 12.32 12.58
N LEU A 17 3.07 11.36 12.34
CA LEU A 17 1.62 11.58 12.42
C LEU A 17 1.16 11.87 13.86
N VAL A 18 1.72 11.16 14.85
CA VAL A 18 1.46 11.41 16.28
C VAL A 18 1.97 12.80 16.68
N MET A 19 3.19 13.16 16.28
CA MET A 19 3.73 14.51 16.57
C MET A 19 2.86 15.61 15.97
N SER A 20 2.41 15.43 14.72
CA SER A 20 1.48 16.36 14.07
C SER A 20 0.17 16.50 14.85
N ALA A 21 -0.44 15.39 15.25
CA ALA A 21 -1.65 15.40 16.06
C ALA A 21 -1.42 16.07 17.43
N LEU A 22 -0.29 15.82 18.10
CA LEU A 22 0.04 16.46 19.38
C LEU A 22 0.18 17.98 19.26
N VAL A 23 0.83 18.47 18.20
CA VAL A 23 0.93 19.92 17.94
C VAL A 23 -0.47 20.54 17.81
N ILE A 24 -1.38 19.87 17.10
CA ILE A 24 -2.77 20.32 16.94
C ILE A 24 -3.53 20.26 18.27
N VAL A 25 -3.37 19.19 19.05
CA VAL A 25 -4.04 19.02 20.36
C VAL A 25 -3.60 20.11 21.34
N VAL A 26 -2.30 20.39 21.43
CA VAL A 26 -1.77 21.46 22.28
C VAL A 26 -2.23 22.84 21.79
N GLY A 27 -2.25 23.05 20.47
CA GLY A 27 -2.69 24.30 19.86
C GLY A 27 -4.22 24.46 19.75
N TYR A 28 -5.00 23.45 20.13
CA TYR A 28 -6.44 23.39 19.85
C TYR A 28 -7.23 24.64 20.30
N PRO A 29 -6.99 25.21 21.51
CA PRO A 29 -7.69 26.42 21.95
C PRO A 29 -7.51 27.62 21.01
N SER A 30 -6.38 27.70 20.30
CA SER A 30 -6.03 28.79 19.39
C SER A 30 -6.61 28.64 17.97
N ILE A 31 -7.18 27.49 17.64
CA ILE A 31 -7.83 27.28 16.34
C ILE A 31 -9.08 28.16 16.28
N PRO A 32 -9.28 28.96 15.21
CA PRO A 32 -10.46 29.81 15.06
C PRO A 32 -11.78 29.05 15.13
N ASP A 33 -12.82 29.70 15.62
CA ASP A 33 -14.19 29.17 15.66
C ASP A 33 -15.16 30.29 15.24
N PRO A 34 -15.78 30.23 14.05
CA PRO A 34 -15.73 29.13 13.07
C PRO A 34 -14.39 29.06 12.32
N MET A 35 -14.04 27.87 11.83
CA MET A 35 -12.80 27.63 11.08
C MET A 35 -13.06 27.58 9.57
N PRO A 36 -12.14 28.08 8.72
CA PRO A 36 -12.24 27.97 7.28
C PRO A 36 -11.96 26.54 6.81
N VAL A 37 -12.79 26.03 5.90
CA VAL A 37 -12.63 24.71 5.27
C VAL A 37 -12.51 24.76 3.75
N HIS A 38 -12.96 25.85 3.14
CA HIS A 38 -12.76 26.11 1.73
C HIS A 38 -12.36 27.58 1.53
N TYR A 39 -11.43 27.81 0.59
CA TYR A 39 -10.99 29.15 0.19
C TYR A 39 -11.32 29.39 -1.28
N ALA A 40 -11.93 30.54 -1.58
CA ALA A 40 -12.09 31.03 -2.95
C ALA A 40 -11.15 32.22 -3.15
N GLY A 41 -9.89 31.93 -3.47
CA GLY A 41 -8.83 32.94 -3.48
C GLY A 41 -8.26 33.16 -2.07
N ALA A 42 -8.19 34.42 -1.62
CA ALA A 42 -7.65 34.77 -0.31
C ALA A 42 -8.69 34.66 0.81
N ASP A 43 -9.98 34.75 0.47
CA ASP A 43 -11.07 34.75 1.44
C ASP A 43 -11.66 33.35 1.61
N PRO A 44 -12.05 32.97 2.84
CA PRO A 44 -12.72 31.72 3.09
C PRO A 44 -14.13 31.76 2.50
N SER A 45 -14.41 30.87 1.56
CA SER A 45 -15.74 30.73 0.94
C SER A 45 -16.69 29.87 1.76
N THR A 46 -16.14 29.02 2.62
CA THR A 46 -16.92 28.13 3.48
C THR A 46 -16.22 27.98 4.83
N VAL A 47 -17.00 28.17 5.89
CA VAL A 47 -16.56 28.03 7.28
C VAL A 47 -17.42 26.98 7.96
N GLN A 48 -16.88 26.33 9.00
CA GLN A 48 -17.61 25.39 9.82
C GLN A 48 -17.19 25.50 11.28
N ASP A 49 -18.04 25.04 12.19
CA ASP A 49 -17.73 25.00 13.62
C ASP A 49 -16.48 24.14 13.88
N ARG A 50 -15.63 24.62 14.78
CA ARG A 50 -14.41 23.91 15.15
C ARG A 50 -14.77 22.61 15.87
N SER A 51 -14.21 21.50 15.38
CA SER A 51 -14.33 20.19 16.03
C SER A 51 -13.00 19.44 16.04
N TRP A 52 -12.88 18.42 16.89
CA TRP A 52 -11.70 17.55 16.89
C TRP A 52 -11.51 16.83 15.56
N TRP A 53 -12.61 16.42 14.94
CA TRP A 53 -12.59 15.77 13.62
C TRP A 53 -11.98 16.68 12.57
N SER A 54 -12.44 17.92 12.52
CA SER A 54 -11.99 18.88 11.52
C SER A 54 -10.54 19.32 11.74
N ALA A 55 -10.11 19.43 13.00
CA ALA A 55 -8.72 19.76 13.34
C ALA A 55 -7.75 18.62 13.04
N LEU A 56 -8.14 17.36 13.30
CA LEU A 56 -7.26 16.19 13.19
C LEU A 56 -7.40 15.41 11.86
N PHE A 57 -8.22 15.90 10.93
CA PHE A 57 -8.53 15.20 9.69
C PHE A 57 -7.29 14.73 8.91
N LEU A 58 -6.30 15.62 8.72
CA LEU A 58 -5.09 15.29 7.94
C LEU A 58 -4.18 14.25 8.62
N PRO A 59 -3.85 14.35 9.92
CA PRO A 59 -3.16 13.28 10.63
C PRO A 59 -3.92 11.94 10.62
N VAL A 60 -5.25 11.97 10.78
CA VAL A 60 -6.10 10.77 10.73
C VAL A 60 -6.06 10.15 9.34
N LEU A 61 -6.17 10.94 8.28
CA LEU A 61 -6.06 10.49 6.89
C LEU A 61 -4.72 9.80 6.63
N GLY A 62 -3.62 10.38 7.12
CA GLY A 62 -2.29 9.77 7.08
C GLY A 62 -2.23 8.43 7.82
N GLY A 63 -2.85 8.35 9.00
CA GLY A 63 -2.93 7.12 9.80
C GLY A 63 -3.73 6.02 9.10
N VAL A 64 -4.89 6.35 8.53
CA VAL A 64 -5.70 5.43 7.73
C VAL A 64 -4.90 4.90 6.55
N ALA A 65 -4.24 5.78 5.79
CA ALA A 65 -3.40 5.37 4.66
C ALA A 65 -2.27 4.41 5.09
N LEU A 66 -1.63 4.67 6.23
CA LEU A 66 -0.61 3.76 6.79
C LEU A 66 -1.19 2.39 7.12
N VAL A 67 -2.31 2.33 7.86
CA VAL A 67 -2.95 1.06 8.25
C VAL A 67 -3.33 0.24 7.02
N LEU A 68 -3.95 0.87 6.03
CA LEU A 68 -4.30 0.24 4.76
C LEU A 68 -3.07 -0.33 4.05
N SER A 69 -1.96 0.42 4.02
CA SER A 69 -0.69 -0.07 3.45
C SER A 69 -0.14 -1.28 4.19
N VAL A 70 -0.21 -1.29 5.53
CA VAL A 70 0.29 -2.39 6.37
C VAL A 70 -0.57 -3.63 6.16
N LEU A 71 -1.89 -3.49 6.07
CA LEU A 71 -2.81 -4.59 5.80
C LEU A 71 -2.49 -5.25 4.46
N LEU A 72 -2.44 -4.47 3.37
CA LEU A 72 -2.11 -4.97 2.02
C LEU A 72 -0.75 -5.67 1.98
N CYS A 73 0.27 -5.06 2.59
CA CYS A 73 1.62 -5.62 2.61
C CYS A 73 1.72 -6.91 3.43
N THR A 74 0.95 -7.02 4.51
CA THR A 74 0.94 -8.22 5.37
C THR A 74 0.28 -9.39 4.65
N ASP A 75 -0.85 -9.15 3.99
CA ASP A 75 -1.55 -10.21 3.25
C ASP A 75 -0.82 -10.61 1.96
N ALA A 76 -0.16 -9.67 1.29
CA ALA A 76 0.74 -9.99 0.18
C ALA A 76 1.88 -10.91 0.61
N ARG A 77 2.52 -10.66 1.76
CA ARG A 77 3.58 -11.52 2.31
C ARG A 77 3.09 -12.93 2.64
N ARG A 78 1.95 -13.03 3.32
CA ARG A 78 1.29 -14.32 3.64
C ARG A 78 0.90 -15.11 2.38
N SER A 79 0.75 -14.43 1.25
CA SER A 79 0.50 -15.07 -0.05
C SER A 79 1.74 -15.68 -0.70
N THR A 80 2.88 -15.72 -0.02
CA THR A 80 4.06 -16.48 -0.47
C THR A 80 4.18 -17.85 0.18
N ASP A 81 3.35 -18.14 1.19
CA ASP A 81 3.45 -19.39 1.94
C ASP A 81 2.92 -20.58 1.12
N PRO A 82 3.66 -21.70 1.07
CA PRO A 82 3.25 -22.88 0.30
C PRO A 82 1.84 -23.33 0.63
N GLN A 83 1.07 -23.73 -0.39
CA GLN A 83 -0.23 -24.39 -0.21
C GLN A 83 -0.07 -25.83 -0.69
N PRO A 84 0.06 -26.82 0.21
CA PRO A 84 0.18 -28.22 -0.21
C PRO A 84 -1.06 -28.66 -0.97
N VAL A 85 -0.87 -29.19 -2.17
CA VAL A 85 -1.94 -29.74 -3.01
C VAL A 85 -1.55 -31.11 -3.55
N ARG A 86 -2.55 -31.96 -3.76
CA ARG A 86 -2.40 -33.26 -4.42
C ARG A 86 -3.18 -33.28 -5.73
N ASP A 87 -2.64 -33.97 -6.72
CA ASP A 87 -3.30 -34.17 -8.01
C ASP A 87 -4.45 -35.19 -7.93
N GLY A 88 -5.13 -35.44 -9.05
CA GLY A 88 -6.22 -36.42 -9.13
C GLY A 88 -5.81 -37.87 -8.84
N ARG A 89 -4.50 -38.16 -8.76
CA ARG A 89 -3.92 -39.46 -8.41
C ARG A 89 -3.43 -39.51 -6.96
N GLY A 90 -3.61 -38.44 -6.19
CA GLY A 90 -3.17 -38.32 -4.81
C GLY A 90 -1.66 -38.03 -4.65
N VAL A 91 -0.95 -37.75 -5.73
CA VAL A 91 0.47 -37.38 -5.75
C VAL A 91 0.60 -35.90 -5.42
N ALA A 92 1.56 -35.55 -4.56
CA ALA A 92 1.79 -34.14 -4.20
C ALA A 92 2.33 -33.37 -5.42
N VAL A 93 1.72 -32.22 -5.71
CA VAL A 93 2.21 -31.32 -6.76
C VAL A 93 3.44 -30.57 -6.21
N PRO A 94 4.59 -30.55 -6.92
CA PRO A 94 5.79 -29.90 -6.43
C PRO A 94 5.63 -28.40 -6.19
N TYR A 95 6.22 -27.90 -5.11
CA TYR A 95 6.35 -26.48 -4.80
C TYR A 95 7.79 -26.05 -5.08
N SER A 96 8.00 -25.03 -5.92
CA SER A 96 9.34 -24.54 -6.29
C SER A 96 9.90 -23.57 -5.25
N PRO A 97 10.95 -23.94 -4.49
CA PRO A 97 11.57 -23.05 -3.50
C PRO A 97 12.27 -21.85 -4.16
N ALA A 98 12.87 -22.02 -5.35
CA ALA A 98 13.51 -20.92 -6.05
C ALA A 98 12.49 -19.88 -6.53
N MET A 99 11.35 -20.33 -7.07
CA MET A 99 10.25 -19.43 -7.45
C MET A 99 9.68 -18.70 -6.24
N ALA A 100 9.47 -19.40 -5.12
CA ALA A 100 9.01 -18.81 -3.88
C ALA A 100 9.95 -17.74 -3.34
N ARG A 101 11.26 -18.00 -3.35
CA ARG A 101 12.30 -17.03 -2.94
C ARG A 101 12.21 -15.76 -3.78
N ARG A 102 12.19 -15.91 -5.12
CA ARG A 102 12.08 -14.79 -6.07
C ARG A 102 10.83 -13.94 -5.82
N GLN A 103 9.69 -14.58 -5.54
CA GLN A 103 8.44 -13.88 -5.23
C GLN A 103 8.48 -13.16 -3.88
N ARG A 104 9.06 -13.79 -2.86
CA ARG A 104 9.29 -13.15 -1.56
C ARG A 104 10.14 -11.90 -1.70
N GLU A 105 11.23 -11.97 -2.47
CA GLU A 105 12.08 -10.81 -2.74
C GLU A 105 11.31 -9.68 -3.43
N GLN A 106 10.49 -9.99 -4.44
CA GLN A 106 9.65 -8.99 -5.11
C GLN A 106 8.63 -8.36 -4.16
N ILE A 107 7.93 -9.15 -3.34
CA ILE A 107 6.96 -8.65 -2.37
C ILE A 107 7.63 -7.83 -1.28
N GLU A 108 8.82 -8.22 -0.82
CA GLU A 108 9.59 -7.44 0.13
C GLU A 108 9.99 -6.08 -0.41
N ALA A 109 10.41 -6.02 -1.69
CA ALA A 109 10.71 -4.76 -2.37
C ALA A 109 9.47 -3.88 -2.52
N VAL A 110 8.32 -4.46 -2.90
CA VAL A 110 7.03 -3.76 -2.96
C VAL A 110 6.64 -3.23 -1.59
N ASN A 111 6.77 -4.02 -0.54
CA ASN A 111 6.45 -3.62 0.83
C ASN A 111 7.35 -2.48 1.33
N LEU A 112 8.66 -2.58 1.09
CA LEU A 112 9.59 -1.51 1.42
C LEU A 112 9.28 -0.24 0.63
N GLY A 113 8.96 -0.36 -0.66
CA GLY A 113 8.54 0.74 -1.52
C GLY A 113 7.28 1.44 -1.01
N TRP A 114 6.24 0.68 -0.66
CA TRP A 114 5.03 1.22 -0.03
C TRP A 114 5.31 1.94 1.28
N SER A 115 6.26 1.45 2.07
CA SER A 115 6.65 2.11 3.33
C SER A 115 7.35 3.44 3.08
N TRP A 116 8.14 3.57 2.01
CA TRP A 116 8.69 4.85 1.57
C TRP A 116 7.62 5.82 1.06
N LEU A 117 6.67 5.32 0.27
CA LEU A 117 5.55 6.13 -0.23
C LEU A 117 4.67 6.63 0.92
N ALA A 118 4.34 5.76 1.88
CA ALA A 118 3.58 6.10 3.08
C ALA A 118 4.32 7.15 3.94
N LEU A 119 5.64 7.02 4.09
CA LEU A 119 6.45 8.02 4.79
C LEU A 119 6.43 9.37 4.08
N GLY A 120 6.64 9.39 2.76
CA GLY A 120 6.59 10.63 1.96
C GLY A 120 5.24 11.34 2.06
N PHE A 121 4.15 10.58 1.94
CA PHE A 121 2.80 11.11 2.14
C PHE A 121 2.59 11.62 3.56
N ALA A 122 3.04 10.87 4.57
CA ALA A 122 2.93 11.24 5.98
C ALA A 122 3.68 12.53 6.31
N VAL A 123 4.88 12.75 5.76
CA VAL A 123 5.60 14.03 5.89
C VAL A 123 4.73 15.18 5.39
N GLY A 124 4.10 14.99 4.23
CA GLY A 124 3.18 15.95 3.64
C GLY A 124 2.01 16.30 4.55
N VAL A 125 1.22 15.31 4.94
CA VAL A 125 0.02 15.55 5.77
C VAL A 125 0.35 15.95 7.21
N ALA A 126 1.47 15.47 7.76
CA ALA A 126 1.94 15.85 9.10
C ALA A 126 2.38 17.32 9.14
N TYR A 127 2.97 17.84 8.06
CA TYR A 127 3.26 19.25 7.89
C TYR A 127 1.99 20.07 7.65
N ALA A 128 1.15 19.64 6.70
CA ALA A 128 -0.02 20.40 6.28
C ALA A 128 -1.09 20.50 7.37
N GLY A 129 -1.26 19.48 8.23
CA GLY A 129 -2.24 19.45 9.30
C GLY A 129 -2.17 20.67 10.23
N PRO A 130 -1.09 20.82 11.02
CA PRO A 130 -0.95 21.93 11.97
C PRO A 130 -0.99 23.29 11.27
N VAL A 131 -0.35 23.38 10.10
CA VAL A 131 -0.27 24.62 9.32
C VAL A 131 -1.63 25.07 8.78
N ALA A 132 -2.54 24.13 8.49
CA ALA A 132 -3.87 24.44 8.01
C ALA A 132 -4.81 24.99 9.11
N VAL A 133 -4.60 24.61 10.37
CA VAL A 133 -5.56 24.92 11.45
C VAL A 133 -5.02 25.89 12.50
N LEU A 134 -3.69 26.04 12.65
CA LEU A 134 -3.09 26.92 13.66
C LEU A 134 -2.72 28.29 13.07
N PRO A 135 -3.32 29.40 13.57
CA PRO A 135 -3.03 30.75 13.06
C PRO A 135 -1.55 31.14 13.16
N ALA A 136 -0.87 30.69 14.22
CA ALA A 136 0.57 30.94 14.42
C ALA A 136 1.45 30.36 13.29
N LEU A 137 0.95 29.36 12.57
CA LEU A 137 1.65 28.70 11.47
C LEU A 137 1.11 29.11 10.09
N ALA A 138 0.10 29.98 10.03
CA ALA A 138 -0.54 30.39 8.77
C ALA A 138 0.43 30.90 7.69
N PRO A 139 1.53 31.64 8.00
CA PRO A 139 2.49 32.05 6.97
C PRO A 139 3.15 30.87 6.24
N ALA A 140 3.28 29.72 6.90
CA ALA A 140 3.92 28.51 6.38
C ALA A 140 2.99 27.69 5.46
N SER A 141 1.70 28.03 5.38
CA SER A 141 0.68 27.31 4.58
C SER A 141 0.96 27.27 3.09
N ARG A 142 1.68 28.27 2.57
CA ARG A 142 2.11 28.34 1.17
C ARG A 142 2.99 27.16 0.76
N LEU A 143 3.67 26.52 1.73
CA LEU A 143 4.54 25.37 1.48
C LEU A 143 3.82 24.03 1.63
N SER A 144 2.56 23.99 2.10
CA SER A 144 1.86 22.72 2.35
C SER A 144 1.75 21.85 1.09
N LEU A 145 1.28 22.41 -0.02
CA LEU A 145 1.17 21.67 -1.27
C LEU A 145 2.55 21.27 -1.83
N PRO A 146 3.56 22.17 -1.93
CA PRO A 146 4.92 21.78 -2.30
C PRO A 146 5.50 20.64 -1.46
N VAL A 147 5.35 20.69 -0.13
CA VAL A 147 5.89 19.65 0.78
C VAL A 147 5.17 18.32 0.54
N ILE A 148 3.85 18.31 0.42
CA ILE A 148 3.08 17.09 0.10
C ILE A 148 3.54 16.50 -1.22
N VAL A 149 3.60 17.30 -2.28
CA VAL A 149 3.94 16.84 -3.63
C VAL A 149 5.37 16.30 -3.66
N VAL A 150 6.35 17.08 -3.18
CA VAL A 150 7.76 16.69 -3.23
C VAL A 150 8.02 15.46 -2.37
N ALA A 151 7.53 15.42 -1.13
CA ALA A 151 7.76 14.28 -0.23
C ALA A 151 7.12 13.00 -0.77
N THR A 152 5.88 13.07 -1.26
CA THR A 152 5.19 11.93 -1.87
C THR A 152 5.89 11.48 -3.15
N PHE A 153 6.34 12.41 -4.00
CA PHE A 153 7.06 12.11 -5.22
C PHE A 153 8.39 11.42 -4.96
N LEU A 154 9.15 11.85 -3.95
CA LEU A 154 10.39 11.19 -3.54
C LEU A 154 10.13 9.77 -3.01
N GLY A 155 9.06 9.58 -2.23
CA GLY A 155 8.61 8.26 -1.78
C GLY A 155 8.25 7.34 -2.96
N LEU A 156 7.51 7.86 -3.94
CA LEU A 156 7.16 7.15 -5.17
C LEU A 156 8.39 6.78 -6.00
N LEU A 157 9.32 7.72 -6.19
CA LEU A 157 10.56 7.47 -6.93
C LEU A 157 11.38 6.36 -6.25
N LYS A 158 11.45 6.37 -4.92
CA LYS A 158 12.12 5.33 -4.16
C LYS A 158 11.44 3.98 -4.30
N MET A 159 10.10 3.94 -4.25
CA MET A 159 9.31 2.74 -4.51
C MET A 159 9.58 2.18 -5.90
N LEU A 160 9.49 3.01 -6.94
CA LEU A 160 9.74 2.60 -8.32
C LEU A 160 11.15 2.06 -8.50
N ASN A 161 12.16 2.74 -7.96
CA ASN A 161 13.54 2.27 -8.01
C ASN A 161 13.71 0.89 -7.35
N LEU A 162 13.14 0.68 -6.16
CA LEU A 162 13.21 -0.61 -5.46
C LEU A 162 12.53 -1.74 -6.25
N VAL A 163 11.33 -1.49 -6.77
CA VAL A 163 10.56 -2.49 -7.52
C VAL A 163 11.26 -2.83 -8.84
N VAL A 164 11.73 -1.83 -9.58
CA VAL A 164 12.42 -2.03 -10.87
C VAL A 164 13.78 -2.70 -10.67
N ALA A 165 14.59 -2.26 -9.71
CA ALA A 165 15.90 -2.85 -9.44
C ALA A 165 15.77 -4.31 -8.98
N THR A 166 14.82 -4.60 -8.09
CA THR A 166 14.57 -5.97 -7.62
C THR A 166 14.00 -6.84 -8.74
N GLY A 167 13.07 -6.32 -9.55
CA GLY A 167 12.54 -7.03 -10.71
C GLY A 167 13.64 -7.41 -11.71
N ARG A 168 14.57 -6.48 -12.01
CA ARG A 168 15.73 -6.75 -12.87
C ARG A 168 16.66 -7.82 -12.27
N ARG A 169 16.92 -7.78 -10.97
CA ARG A 169 17.75 -8.77 -10.28
C ARG A 169 17.12 -10.16 -10.30
N VAL A 170 15.85 -10.25 -9.90
CA VAL A 170 15.09 -11.51 -9.88
C VAL A 170 14.99 -12.13 -11.29
N ARG A 171 14.93 -11.29 -12.33
CA ARG A 171 15.00 -11.73 -13.73
C ARG A 171 16.36 -12.31 -14.11
N ALA A 172 17.45 -11.77 -13.57
CA ALA A 172 18.79 -12.26 -13.85
C ALA A 172 19.09 -13.61 -13.16
N GLU A 173 18.33 -13.99 -12.13
CA GLU A 173 18.36 -15.33 -11.55
C GLU A 173 17.63 -16.32 -12.48
N ALA A 174 18.37 -16.73 -13.53
CA ALA A 174 17.82 -17.14 -14.81
C ALA A 174 17.30 -18.57 -14.96
N GLU A 175 17.49 -19.49 -13.99
CA GLU A 175 17.09 -20.88 -14.21
C GLU A 175 15.91 -21.34 -13.31
N PRO A 176 14.87 -21.95 -13.91
CA PRO A 176 13.87 -22.68 -13.15
C PRO A 176 14.54 -23.88 -12.47
N ASP A 177 14.18 -24.14 -11.21
CA ASP A 177 14.62 -25.35 -10.51
C ASP A 177 13.87 -26.58 -11.04
N LEU A 178 14.35 -27.77 -10.70
CA LEU A 178 13.73 -29.04 -11.12
C LEU A 178 12.26 -29.11 -10.67
N GLU A 179 11.94 -28.58 -9.50
CA GLU A 179 10.58 -28.50 -8.97
C GLU A 179 9.70 -27.53 -9.77
N GLU A 180 10.22 -26.41 -10.29
CA GLU A 180 9.46 -25.51 -11.18
C GLU A 180 9.12 -26.20 -12.50
N VAL A 181 10.05 -26.99 -13.05
CA VAL A 181 9.83 -27.79 -14.28
C VAL A 181 8.81 -28.90 -14.02
N GLN A 182 9.01 -29.72 -12.99
CA GLN A 182 8.08 -30.80 -12.63
C GLN A 182 6.68 -30.28 -12.28
N ARG A 183 6.58 -29.12 -11.62
CA ARG A 183 5.30 -28.45 -11.37
C ARG A 183 4.65 -28.03 -12.68
N ALA A 184 5.40 -27.45 -13.61
CA ALA A 184 4.86 -27.05 -14.91
C ALA A 184 4.35 -28.27 -15.71
N GLU A 185 5.07 -29.39 -15.68
CA GLU A 185 4.65 -30.65 -16.28
C GLU A 185 3.40 -31.23 -15.60
N ALA A 186 3.36 -31.23 -14.26
CA ALA A 186 2.23 -31.75 -13.48
C ALA A 186 0.95 -30.92 -13.66
N LEU A 187 1.08 -29.61 -13.86
CA LEU A 187 -0.04 -28.72 -14.16
C LEU A 187 -0.45 -28.77 -15.64
N GLY A 188 0.42 -29.30 -16.51
CA GLY A 188 0.24 -29.35 -17.96
C GLY A 188 0.19 -27.97 -18.64
N GLU A 189 0.09 -27.95 -19.97
CA GLU A 189 -0.27 -26.73 -20.73
C GLU A 189 -1.73 -26.29 -20.49
N GLU A 190 -2.52 -27.13 -19.80
CA GLU A 190 -3.93 -26.89 -19.51
C GLU A 190 -4.12 -25.76 -18.51
N LYS A 191 -4.29 -24.58 -19.11
CA LYS A 191 -5.13 -23.46 -18.68
C LYS A 191 -4.89 -23.09 -17.22
N LYS A 192 -4.04 -22.07 -17.06
CA LYS A 192 -4.30 -21.06 -16.04
C LYS A 192 -5.79 -20.70 -16.09
N VAL A 193 -6.58 -21.25 -15.16
CA VAL A 193 -8.03 -21.09 -15.16
C VAL A 193 -8.28 -19.67 -14.69
N PHE A 194 -8.57 -18.77 -15.62
CA PHE A 194 -8.90 -17.40 -15.30
C PHE A 194 -10.38 -17.28 -15.02
N ARG A 195 -10.74 -16.71 -13.87
CA ARG A 195 -12.10 -16.24 -13.61
C ARG A 195 -12.22 -14.79 -14.05
N LEU A 196 -13.35 -14.45 -14.66
CA LEU A 196 -13.65 -13.10 -15.16
C LEU A 196 -12.57 -12.55 -16.12
N GLY A 197 -11.84 -13.43 -16.82
CA GLY A 197 -10.79 -13.07 -17.77
C GLY A 197 -9.53 -12.40 -17.18
N ALA A 198 -9.45 -12.25 -15.85
CA ALA A 198 -8.39 -11.46 -15.19
C ALA A 198 -7.76 -12.16 -13.97
N PHE A 199 -8.50 -12.99 -13.24
CA PHE A 199 -8.05 -13.54 -11.97
C PHE A 199 -7.58 -14.98 -12.11
N TYR A 200 -6.29 -15.24 -11.87
CA TYR A 200 -5.74 -16.60 -11.86
C TYR A 200 -6.38 -17.43 -10.73
N TYR A 201 -6.97 -18.57 -11.08
CA TYR A 201 -7.72 -19.42 -10.17
C TYR A 201 -7.41 -20.90 -10.45
N ASN A 202 -6.28 -21.41 -9.94
CA ASN A 202 -5.94 -22.83 -10.08
C ASN A 202 -5.84 -23.52 -8.72
N ARG A 203 -6.77 -24.44 -8.45
CA ARG A 203 -6.78 -25.20 -7.18
C ARG A 203 -5.64 -26.21 -7.09
N LEU A 204 -5.13 -26.67 -8.23
CA LEU A 204 -4.07 -27.69 -8.31
C LEU A 204 -2.66 -27.09 -8.20
N ASP A 205 -2.51 -25.78 -8.40
CA ASP A 205 -1.22 -25.12 -8.30
C ASP A 205 -0.89 -24.78 -6.84
N PRO A 206 0.14 -25.37 -6.22
CA PRO A 206 0.51 -25.11 -4.83
C PRO A 206 1.08 -23.70 -4.60
N MET A 207 1.38 -22.95 -5.67
CA MET A 207 1.90 -21.59 -5.61
C MET A 207 0.74 -20.57 -5.45
N PRO A 208 0.69 -19.78 -4.37
CA PRO A 208 -0.31 -18.74 -4.21
C PRO A 208 -0.01 -17.47 -5.03
N ILE A 209 1.21 -17.34 -5.55
CA ILE A 209 1.59 -16.30 -6.51
C ILE A 209 2.31 -16.97 -7.66
N VAL A 210 2.06 -16.52 -8.89
CA VAL A 210 2.70 -17.05 -10.10
C VAL A 210 3.15 -15.92 -11.02
N LYS A 211 4.02 -16.25 -11.98
CA LYS A 211 4.32 -15.34 -13.09
C LYS A 211 3.06 -15.12 -13.92
N ALA A 212 2.72 -13.86 -14.19
CA ALA A 212 1.53 -13.52 -14.94
C ALA A 212 1.62 -14.05 -16.38
N ARG A 213 0.48 -14.41 -16.97
CA ARG A 213 0.47 -14.98 -18.33
C ARG A 213 0.84 -13.94 -19.39
N ARG A 214 0.26 -12.74 -19.25
CA ARG A 214 0.37 -11.68 -20.27
C ARG A 214 1.64 -10.85 -20.11
N GLN A 215 2.22 -10.84 -18.92
CA GLN A 215 3.42 -10.10 -18.58
C GLN A 215 4.30 -10.99 -17.72
N PRO A 216 5.33 -11.63 -18.30
CA PRO A 216 6.24 -12.50 -17.54
C PRO A 216 6.85 -11.81 -16.30
N ASP A 217 6.91 -10.47 -16.35
CA ASP A 217 7.44 -9.59 -15.30
C ASP A 217 6.44 -9.26 -14.18
N ALA A 218 5.15 -9.55 -14.38
CA ALA A 218 4.11 -9.27 -13.38
C ALA A 218 3.82 -10.51 -12.52
N MET A 219 3.40 -10.27 -11.28
CA MET A 219 2.93 -11.30 -10.37
C MET A 219 1.40 -11.41 -10.46
N GLU A 220 0.89 -12.64 -10.55
CA GLU A 220 -0.53 -12.95 -10.44
C GLU A 220 -0.78 -13.73 -9.15
N PHE A 221 -1.74 -13.29 -8.33
CA PHE A 221 -2.20 -14.05 -7.18
C PHE A 221 -3.11 -15.18 -7.63
N ASN A 222 -2.94 -16.36 -7.03
CA ASN A 222 -3.82 -17.50 -7.19
C ASN A 222 -4.99 -17.39 -6.20
N TYR A 223 -6.13 -16.92 -6.69
CA TYR A 223 -7.34 -16.71 -5.88
C TYR A 223 -8.08 -18.02 -5.56
N ALA A 224 -7.60 -19.17 -6.06
CA ALA A 224 -8.09 -20.47 -5.64
C ALA A 224 -7.73 -20.80 -4.18
N HIS A 225 -6.68 -20.16 -3.65
CA HIS A 225 -6.19 -20.37 -2.29
C HIS A 225 -6.62 -19.29 -1.31
N GLY A 226 -6.59 -19.64 -0.02
CA GLY A 226 -6.94 -18.74 1.07
C GLY A 226 -6.16 -17.41 1.06
N PRO A 227 -4.82 -17.43 0.93
CA PRO A 227 -4.02 -16.21 0.90
C PRO A 227 -4.39 -15.25 -0.24
N GLY A 228 -4.53 -15.75 -1.48
CA GLY A 228 -4.96 -14.93 -2.62
C GLY A 228 -6.33 -14.29 -2.42
N ARG A 229 -7.31 -15.04 -1.86
CA ARG A 229 -8.63 -14.48 -1.50
C ARG A 229 -8.54 -13.40 -0.44
N ARG A 230 -7.73 -13.58 0.60
CA ARG A 230 -7.53 -12.57 1.65
C ARG A 230 -6.96 -11.29 1.06
N PHE A 231 -5.95 -11.38 0.19
CA PHE A 231 -5.41 -10.22 -0.50
C PHE A 231 -6.48 -9.45 -1.30
N LEU A 232 -7.35 -10.16 -2.02
CA LEU A 232 -8.48 -9.54 -2.73
C LEU A 232 -9.44 -8.81 -1.78
N TRP A 233 -9.79 -9.42 -0.66
CA TRP A 233 -10.66 -8.80 0.34
C TRP A 233 -10.02 -7.57 0.98
N SER A 234 -8.72 -7.63 1.27
CA SER A 234 -7.99 -6.48 1.80
C SER A 234 -7.91 -5.35 0.77
N LEU A 235 -7.74 -5.67 -0.51
CA LEU A 235 -7.82 -4.67 -1.59
C LEU A 235 -9.21 -4.03 -1.68
N LEU A 236 -10.28 -4.82 -1.60
CA LEU A 236 -11.64 -4.29 -1.60
C LEU A 236 -11.91 -3.42 -0.36
N ALA A 237 -11.47 -3.86 0.82
CA ALA A 237 -11.61 -3.10 2.05
C ALA A 237 -10.90 -1.75 1.95
N VAL A 238 -9.70 -1.70 1.34
CA VAL A 238 -8.99 -0.44 1.06
C VAL A 238 -9.83 0.48 0.18
N PHE A 239 -10.39 -0.02 -0.93
CA PHE A 239 -11.23 0.80 -1.81
C PHE A 239 -12.47 1.34 -1.09
N VAL A 240 -13.14 0.52 -0.27
CA VAL A 240 -14.30 0.94 0.52
C VAL A 240 -13.92 2.02 1.53
N VAL A 241 -12.81 1.84 2.26
CA VAL A 241 -12.33 2.83 3.23
C VAL A 241 -11.92 4.13 2.56
N VAL A 242 -11.20 4.07 1.44
CA VAL A 242 -10.82 5.27 0.67
C VAL A 242 -12.07 6.00 0.17
N ALA A 243 -13.06 5.27 -0.37
CA ALA A 243 -14.33 5.88 -0.77
C ALA A 243 -15.05 6.53 0.42
N ALA A 244 -15.11 5.85 1.57
CA ALA A 244 -15.78 6.38 2.76
C ALA A 244 -15.08 7.60 3.37
N VAL A 245 -13.75 7.66 3.35
CA VAL A 245 -12.96 8.72 3.98
C VAL A 245 -12.72 9.91 3.05
N VAL A 246 -12.58 9.68 1.75
CA VAL A 246 -12.22 10.72 0.76
C VAL A 246 -13.44 11.16 -0.04
N VAL A 247 -14.23 10.21 -0.56
CA VAL A 247 -15.30 10.50 -1.53
C VAL A 247 -16.55 10.97 -0.79
N ILE A 248 -17.04 10.22 0.20
CA ILE A 248 -18.31 10.59 0.86
C ILE A 248 -18.27 11.99 1.48
N PRO A 249 -17.24 12.40 2.25
CA PRO A 249 -17.22 13.73 2.84
C PRO A 249 -17.13 14.85 1.80
N THR A 250 -16.40 14.63 0.69
CA THR A 250 -16.24 15.65 -0.36
C THR A 250 -17.52 15.87 -1.18
N PHE A 251 -18.39 14.86 -1.31
CA PHE A 251 -19.68 15.00 -2.00
C PHE A 251 -20.83 15.44 -1.10
N THR A 252 -20.74 15.26 0.23
CA THR A 252 -21.77 15.73 1.17
C THR A 252 -21.59 17.17 1.62
N THR A 253 -20.44 17.79 1.32
CA THR A 253 -20.12 19.19 1.64
C THR A 253 -20.15 20.14 0.44
N MET A 254 -20.51 19.65 -0.76
CA MET A 254 -20.87 20.48 -1.92
C MET A 254 -22.38 20.69 -1.97
#